data_AF-A0A6I4MLK1-F1
#
_entry.id   AF-A0A6I4MLK1-F1
#
_cell.length_a   1.000
_cell.length_b   1.000
_cell.length_c   1.000
_cell.angle_alpha   90.00
_cell.angle_beta   90.00
_cell.angle_gamma   90.00
#
_symmetry.space_group_name_H-M   'P 1'
#
loop_
_entity.id
_entity.type
_entity.pdbx_description
1 polymer ?
#
loop_
_entity_poly.entity_id
_entity_poly.type
_entity_poly.pdbx_seq_one_letter_code
_entity_poly.pdbx_strand_id
1 'polypeptide(L)'
;MKHPPRRGGPVPYCRLNSVQAVQQGLAVVREITAGRSIRQAADAVGLAPTTAWRRYWLVMDWTRSAMRGPRPPLRGTAAWDRERVRW
;
A
#
# COMPACT_ATOMS: atom_id res chain seq x y z
N MET A 1 30.99 -11.81 27.37
CA MET A 1 29.78 -12.32 26.69
C MET A 1 29.35 -11.33 25.62
N LYS A 2 29.53 -11.65 24.34
CA LYS A 2 29.09 -10.82 23.21
C LYS A 2 27.63 -11.19 22.92
N HIS A 3 26.72 -10.21 22.97
CA HIS A 3 25.34 -10.42 22.51
C HIS A 3 25.37 -10.95 21.06
N PRO A 4 24.61 -12.02 20.74
CA PRO A 4 24.51 -12.44 19.35
C PRO A 4 23.89 -11.28 18.55
N PRO A 5 24.40 -10.98 17.34
CA PRO A 5 23.79 -10.00 16.47
C PRO A 5 22.31 -10.37 16.32
N ARG A 6 21.42 -9.41 16.60
CA ARG A 6 19.98 -9.56 16.35
C ARG A 6 19.85 -10.12 14.94
N ARG A 7 19.26 -11.32 14.82
CA ARG A 7 18.98 -11.98 13.55
C ARG A 7 18.08 -11.06 12.72
N GLY A 8 18.69 -10.13 12.00
CA GLY A 8 18.20 -9.67 10.72
C GLY A 8 18.30 -10.86 9.80
N GLY A 9 17.44 -11.86 10.00
CA GLY A 9 17.14 -12.83 8.95
C GLY A 9 16.75 -12.03 7.71
N PRO A 10 16.89 -12.61 6.48
CA PRO A 10 16.56 -11.91 5.26
C PRO A 10 15.19 -11.29 5.46
N VAL A 11 15.15 -9.95 5.53
CA VAL A 11 13.91 -9.19 5.68
C VAL A 11 13.01 -9.83 4.65
N PRO A 12 11.88 -10.48 5.00
CA PRO A 12 11.09 -11.16 4.01
C PRO A 12 10.72 -10.08 3.01
N TYR A 13 11.40 -10.12 1.87
CA TYR A 13 11.15 -9.27 0.74
C TYR A 13 9.85 -9.82 0.17
N CYS A 14 8.76 -9.70 0.93
CA CYS A 14 7.41 -9.67 0.40
C CYS A 14 7.39 -8.40 -0.45
N ARG A 15 8.05 -8.46 -1.61
CA ARG A 15 7.85 -7.57 -2.73
C ARG A 15 6.39 -7.80 -3.10
N LEU A 16 5.56 -7.02 -2.44
CA LEU A 16 4.17 -6.86 -2.79
C LEU A 16 4.16 -6.62 -4.30
N ASN A 17 3.59 -7.56 -5.05
CA ASN A 17 3.43 -7.42 -6.48
C ASN A 17 2.71 -6.09 -6.71
N SER A 18 3.45 -5.09 -7.19
CA SER A 18 2.98 -3.72 -7.29
C SER A 18 1.81 -3.62 -8.27
N VAL A 19 1.83 -4.44 -9.33
CA VAL A 19 0.73 -4.55 -10.29
C VAL A 19 -0.52 -5.07 -9.60
N GLN A 20 -0.41 -6.17 -8.85
CA GLN A 20 -1.55 -6.72 -8.11
C GLN A 20 -2.08 -5.74 -7.07
N ALA A 21 -1.19 -5.02 -6.38
CA ALA A 21 -1.55 -4.00 -5.40
C ALA A 21 -2.32 -2.84 -6.04
N VAL A 22 -1.90 -2.37 -7.21
CA VAL A 22 -2.58 -1.33 -7.97
C VAL A 22 -3.93 -1.82 -8.50
N GLN A 23 -3.98 -3.03 -9.08
CA GLN A 23 -5.24 -3.63 -9.55
C GLN A 23 -6.27 -3.77 -8.42
N GLN A 24 -5.83 -4.26 -7.25
CA GLN A 24 -6.66 -4.32 -6.04
C GLN A 24 -7.11 -2.93 -5.59
N GLY A 25 -6.23 -1.92 -5.64
CA GLY A 25 -6.57 -0.55 -5.30
C GLY A 25 -7.60 0.06 -6.23
N LEU A 26 -7.46 -0.14 -7.55
CA LEU A 26 -8.42 0.32 -8.55
C LEU A 26 -9.80 -0.34 -8.35
N ALA A 27 -9.82 -1.64 -8.03
CA ALA A 27 -11.05 -2.35 -7.70
C ALA A 27 -11.73 -1.73 -6.45
N VAL A 28 -10.98 -1.50 -5.38
CA VAL A 28 -11.51 -0.86 -4.16
C VAL A 28 -12.01 0.56 -4.42
N VAL A 29 -11.28 1.36 -5.21
CA VAL A 29 -11.72 2.71 -5.61
C VAL A 29 -13.06 2.64 -6.35
N ARG A 30 -13.21 1.73 -7.32
CA ARG A 30 -14.45 1.56 -8.08
C ARG A 30 -15.65 1.28 -7.17
N GLU A 31 -15.50 0.39 -6.20
CA GLU A 31 -16.56 0.05 -5.24
C GLU A 31 -16.94 1.23 -4.35
N ILE A 32 -15.97 2.02 -3.89
CA ILE A 32 -16.22 3.22 -3.07
C ILE A 32 -16.89 4.32 -3.90
N THR A 33 -16.46 4.53 -5.13
CA THR A 33 -17.10 5.49 -6.05
C THR A 33 -18.54 5.08 -6.38
N ALA A 34 -18.87 3.78 -6.34
CA ALA A 34 -20.24 3.28 -6.44
C ALA A 34 -21.07 3.47 -5.15
N GLY A 35 -20.55 4.17 -4.14
CA GLY A 35 -21.24 4.51 -2.90
C GLY A 35 -21.06 3.51 -1.75
N ARG A 36 -20.20 2.50 -1.89
CA ARG A 36 -19.95 1.51 -0.82
C ARG A 36 -18.99 2.05 0.23
N SER A 37 -19.17 1.60 1.47
CA SER A 37 -18.18 1.82 2.54
C SER A 37 -16.90 1.01 2.30
N ILE A 38 -15.80 1.39 2.95
CA ILE A 38 -14.52 0.67 2.85
C ILE A 38 -14.64 -0.82 3.22
N ARG A 39 -15.50 -1.16 4.18
CA ARG A 39 -15.70 -2.54 4.66
C ARG A 39 -16.44 -3.36 3.61
N GLN A 40 -17.51 -2.82 3.04
CA GLN A 40 -18.25 -3.45 1.94
C GLN A 40 -17.38 -3.60 0.68
N ALA A 41 -16.56 -2.60 0.36
CA ALA A 41 -15.62 -2.68 -0.75
C ALA A 41 -14.55 -3.76 -0.52
N ALA A 42 -14.06 -3.90 0.72
CA ALA A 42 -13.11 -4.94 1.08
C ALA A 42 -13.71 -6.34 0.89
N ASP A 43 -14.94 -6.55 1.37
CA ASP A 43 -15.67 -7.82 1.22
C ASP A 43 -15.90 -8.14 -0.27
N ALA A 44 -16.29 -7.15 -1.07
CA ALA A 44 -16.53 -7.32 -2.51
C ALA A 44 -15.26 -7.69 -3.30
N VAL A 45 -14.09 -7.21 -2.87
CA VAL A 45 -12.79 -7.46 -3.53
C VAL A 45 -12.06 -8.67 -2.90
N GLY A 46 -12.61 -9.27 -1.83
CA GLY A 46 -12.00 -10.39 -1.12
C GLY A 46 -10.76 -10.01 -0.32
N LEU A 47 -10.76 -8.83 0.30
CA LEU A 47 -9.66 -8.29 1.09
C LEU A 47 -10.06 -8.04 2.54
N ALA A 48 -9.10 -8.09 3.46
CA ALA A 48 -9.29 -7.54 4.78
C ALA A 48 -9.52 -6.00 4.71
N PRO A 49 -10.37 -5.40 5.55
CA PRO A 49 -10.66 -3.97 5.51
C PRO A 49 -9.42 -3.07 5.62
N THR A 50 -8.45 -3.47 6.45
CA THR A 50 -7.18 -2.75 6.61
C THR A 50 -6.30 -2.81 5.36
N THR A 51 -6.33 -3.94 4.65
CA THR A 51 -5.66 -4.10 3.35
C THR A 51 -6.34 -3.24 2.29
N ALA A 52 -7.67 -3.28 2.19
CA ALA A 52 -8.43 -2.46 1.25
C ALA A 52 -8.18 -0.96 1.46
N TRP A 53 -8.12 -0.49 2.72
CA TRP A 53 -7.73 0.88 3.06
C TRP A 53 -6.35 1.26 2.52
N ARG A 54 -5.34 0.39 2.71
CA ARG A 54 -3.98 0.62 2.19
C ARG A 54 -3.95 0.65 0.67
N ARG A 55 -4.72 -0.21 0.00
CA ARG A 55 -4.82 -0.25 -1.48
C ARG A 55 -5.55 0.97 -2.06
N TYR A 56 -6.58 1.43 -1.38
CA TYR A 56 -7.27 2.66 -1.76
C TYR A 56 -6.30 3.85 -1.73
N TRP A 57 -5.61 4.05 -0.61
CA TRP A 57 -4.67 5.17 -0.48
C TRP A 57 -3.45 5.04 -1.38
N LEU A 58 -2.98 3.83 -1.66
CA LEU A 58 -1.96 3.58 -2.67
C LEU A 58 -2.31 4.25 -4.02
N VAL A 59 -3.55 4.06 -4.48
CA VAL A 59 -4.02 4.63 -5.75
C VAL A 59 -4.25 6.13 -5.62
N MET A 60 -4.92 6.59 -4.56
CA MET A 60 -5.21 8.02 -4.37
C MET A 60 -3.93 8.87 -4.25
N ASP A 61 -2.95 8.39 -3.49
CA ASP A 61 -1.66 9.05 -3.31
C ASP A 61 -0.87 9.07 -4.62
N TRP A 62 -0.89 7.97 -5.40
CA TRP A 62 -0.25 7.90 -6.71
C TRP A 62 -0.89 8.88 -7.71
N THR A 63 -2.22 8.90 -7.79
CA THR A 63 -2.97 9.85 -8.65
C THR A 63 -2.67 11.30 -8.24
N ARG A 64 -2.62 11.59 -6.94
CA ARG A 64 -2.30 12.92 -6.42
C ARG A 64 -0.85 13.34 -6.68
N SER A 65 0.11 12.41 -6.64
CA SER A 65 1.51 12.64 -7.00
C SER A 65 1.64 13.04 -8.46
N ALA A 66 0.98 12.30 -9.35
CA ALA A 66 1.01 12.57 -10.79
C ALA A 66 0.54 14.00 -11.12
N MET A 67 -0.34 14.57 -10.29
CA MET A 67 -0.86 15.93 -10.47
C MET A 67 -0.05 17.03 -9.74
N ARG A 68 0.80 16.70 -8.75
CA ARG A 68 1.38 17.71 -7.82
C ARG A 68 2.88 17.61 -7.55
N GLY A 69 3.61 16.74 -8.24
CA GLY A 69 5.06 16.59 -8.06
C GLY A 69 5.45 15.39 -7.18
N PRO A 70 6.53 15.46 -6.38
CA PRO A 70 7.14 14.29 -5.77
C PRO A 70 6.15 13.44 -4.97
N ARG A 71 6.32 12.11 -5.04
CA ARG A 71 5.39 11.14 -4.47
C ARG A 71 5.32 11.30 -2.94
N PRO A 72 4.12 11.42 -2.34
CA PRO A 72 3.99 11.46 -0.90
C PRO A 72 4.29 10.06 -0.35
N PRO A 73 4.85 9.99 0.87
CA PRO A 73 5.04 8.71 1.55
C PRO A 73 3.69 8.03 1.70
N LEU A 74 3.56 6.86 1.10
CA LEU A 74 2.30 6.15 1.06
C LEU A 74 1.82 5.81 2.47
N ARG A 75 0.57 6.22 2.77
CA ARG A 75 -0.02 5.97 4.08
C ARG A 75 -0.14 4.47 4.35
N GLY A 76 0.46 4.01 5.45
CA GLY A 76 0.29 2.65 5.94
C GLY A 76 1.04 1.56 5.17
N THR A 77 1.95 1.92 4.26
CA THR A 77 2.87 0.97 3.59
C THR A 77 4.32 1.34 3.91
N ALA A 78 4.76 0.99 5.12
CA ALA A 78 6.12 1.22 5.60
C ALA A 78 7.25 0.60 4.73
N ALA A 79 6.88 -0.17 3.71
CA ALA A 79 7.78 -0.96 2.87
C ALA A 79 7.87 -0.50 1.41
N TRP A 80 7.04 0.46 0.95
CA TRP A 80 7.00 0.76 -0.49
C TRP A 80 7.97 1.85 -0.93
N ASP A 81 8.42 2.72 -0.03
CA ASP A 81 9.26 3.87 -0.36
C ASP A 81 10.46 4.02 0.58
N ARG A 82 11.18 2.92 0.81
CA ARG A 82 12.50 2.97 1.47
C ARG A 82 13.68 3.07 0.49
N GLU A 83 13.42 2.94 -0.80
CA GLU A 83 14.45 3.13 -1.82
C GLU A 83 14.28 4.49 -2.50
N ARG A 84 15.09 5.46 -2.06
CA ARG A 84 15.38 6.78 -2.68
C ARG A 84 14.39 7.93 -2.41
N VAL A 85 14.34 8.39 -1.16
CA VAL A 85 14.29 9.84 -0.90
C VAL A 85 15.58 10.22 -0.19
N ARG A 86 16.65 10.42 -0.96
CA ARG A 86 17.75 11.29 -0.53
C ARG A 86 17.30 12.70 -0.92
N TRP A 87 17.07 13.52 0.09
CA TRP A 87 16.94 14.97 -0.04
C TRP A 87 18.21 15.56 -0.65
#